data_AF-A0A3B1CTF8-F1
#
_entry.id   AF-A0A3B1CTF8-F1
#
_cell.length_a   1.000
_cell.length_b   1.000
_cell.length_c   1.000
_cell.angle_alpha   90.00
_cell.angle_beta   90.00
_cell.angle_gamma   90.00
#
_symmetry.space_group_name_H-M   'P 1'
#
loop_
_entity.id
_entity.type
_entity.pdbx_description
1 polymer ?
#
loop_
_entity_poly.entity_id
_entity_poly.type
_entity_poly.pdbx_seq_one_letter_code
_entity_poly.pdbx_strand_id
1 'polypeptide(L)' 'MLNLTENALRVLSARYLLKNEKGEVVESPEGMFRRVASHVARAEGFYGEETQAWEQRFFTLMTELKF' A
#
# COMPACT_ATOMS: atom_id res chain seq x y z
N MET A 1 -1.93 -9.24 10.52
CA MET A 1 -2.59 -9.91 9.37
C MET A 1 -3.63 -8.94 8.84
N LEU A 2 -3.68 -8.70 7.53
CA LEU A 2 -4.66 -7.77 6.96
C LEU A 2 -6.07 -8.38 7.01
N ASN A 3 -7.03 -7.66 7.58
CA ASN A 3 -8.42 -8.09 7.68
C ASN A 3 -9.20 -7.69 6.43
N LEU A 4 -8.89 -8.33 5.29
CA LEU A 4 -9.57 -8.08 4.02
C LEU A 4 -10.57 -9.20 3.72
N THR A 5 -11.76 -8.82 3.25
CA THR A 5 -12.76 -9.79 2.79
C THR A 5 -12.33 -10.43 1.48
N GLU A 6 -12.89 -11.59 1.15
CA GLU A 6 -12.61 -12.27 -0.11
C GLU A 6 -12.96 -11.39 -1.32
N ASN A 7 -14.05 -10.61 -1.24
CA ASN A 7 -14.42 -9.66 -2.30
C ASN A 7 -13.42 -8.51 -2.42
N ALA A 8 -12.90 -7.99 -1.30
CA ALA A 8 -11.84 -6.98 -1.34
C ALA A 8 -10.59 -7.55 -2.03
N LEU A 9 -10.18 -8.79 -1.71
CA LEU A 9 -9.05 -9.45 -2.36
C LEU A 9 -9.26 -9.62 -3.87
N ARG A 10 -10.47 -10.01 -4.30
CA ARG A 10 -10.84 -10.09 -5.73
C ARG A 10 -10.70 -8.74 -6.43
N VAL A 11 -11.23 -7.67 -5.82
CA VAL A 11 -11.16 -6.31 -6.38
C VAL A 11 -9.72 -5.80 -6.46
N LEU A 12 -8.92 -6.01 -5.41
CA LEU A 12 -7.50 -5.63 -5.38
C LEU A 12 -6.72 -6.33 -6.50
N SER A 13 -6.87 -7.64 -6.63
CA SER A 13 -6.22 -8.43 -7.69
C SER A 13 -6.65 -7.99 -9.10
N ALA A 14 -7.93 -7.65 -9.28
CA ALA A 14 -8.44 -7.24 -10.57
C ALA A 14 -7.88 -5.87 -11.02
N ARG A 15 -7.75 -4.90 -10.10
CA ARG A 15 -7.59 -3.47 -10.46
C ARG A 15 -6.40 -2.73 -9.86
N TYR A 16 -5.82 -3.20 -8.75
CA TYR A 16 -4.89 -2.38 -7.95
C TYR A 16 -3.51 -3.00 -7.74
N LEU A 17 -3.44 -4.32 -7.57
CA LEU A 17 -2.16 -5.01 -7.42
C LEU A 17 -1.37 -4.92 -8.73
N LEU A 18 -0.07 -4.65 -8.62
CA LEU A 18 0.81 -4.61 -9.78
C LEU A 18 0.77 -5.93 -10.53
N LYS A 19 0.78 -5.81 -11.86
CA LYS A 19 0.86 -6.93 -12.79
C LYS A 19 2.13 -6.83 -13.61
N ASN A 20 2.72 -7.97 -13.93
CA ASN A 20 3.81 -8.02 -14.90
C ASN A 20 3.27 -7.83 -16.33
N GLU A 21 4.18 -7.86 -17.30
CA GLU A 21 3.86 -7.70 -18.73
C GLU A 21 2.93 -8.79 -19.29
N LYS A 22 2.83 -9.94 -18.61
CA LYS A 22 1.91 -11.03 -18.95
C LYS A 22 0.53 -10.88 -18.31
N GLY A 23 0.32 -9.83 -17.50
CA GLY A 23 -0.92 -9.60 -16.77
C GLY A 23 -1.04 -10.40 -15.46
N GLU A 24 0.01 -11.09 -15.03
CA GLU A 24 0.02 -11.87 -13.79
C GLU A 24 0.26 -10.95 -12.59
N VAL A 25 -0.49 -11.15 -11.52
CA VAL A 25 -0.33 -10.36 -10.28
C VAL A 25 1.00 -10.71 -9.62
N VAL A 26 1.83 -9.69 -9.37
CA VAL A 26 3.18 -9.81 -8.78
C VAL A 26 3.34 -9.07 -7.46
N GLU A 27 2.24 -8.54 -6.92
CA GLU A 27 2.21 -7.78 -5.67
C GLU A 27 1.15 -8.35 -4.73
N SER A 28 1.44 -8.38 -3.43
CA SER A 28 0.45 -8.72 -2.40
C SER A 28 -0.32 -7.46 -1.95
N PRO A 29 -1.52 -7.60 -1.35
CA PRO A 29 -2.22 -6.45 -0.75
C PRO A 29 -1.36 -5.65 0.23
N GLU A 30 -0.56 -6.33 1.04
CA GLU A 30 0.38 -5.68 1.97
C GLU A 30 1.48 -4.91 1.22
N GLY A 31 2.05 -5.51 0.17
CA GLY A 31 3.02 -4.85 -0.70
C GLY A 31 2.45 -3.59 -1.36
N MET A 32 1.20 -3.65 -1.82
CA MET A 32 0.49 -2.51 -2.39
C MET A 32 0.36 -1.36 -1.38
N PHE A 33 -0.11 -1.64 -0.16
CA PHE A 33 -0.20 -0.62 0.89
C PHE A 33 1.18 -0.05 1.23
N ARG A 34 2.21 -0.89 1.31
CA ARG A 34 3.59 -0.46 1.59
C ARG A 34 4.11 0.45 0.48
N ARG A 35 3.91 0.09 -0.79
CA ARG A 35 4.31 0.90 -1.95
C ARG A 35 3.65 2.27 -1.93
N VAL A 36 2.34 2.34 -1.68
CA VAL A 36 1.62 3.62 -1.61
C VAL A 36 2.11 4.44 -0.41
N ALA A 37 2.22 3.84 0.78
CA ALA A 37 2.70 4.52 1.97
C ALA A 37 4.12 5.08 1.80
N SER A 38 5.04 4.30 1.19
CA SER A 38 6.40 4.74 0.90
C SER A 38 6.43 5.89 -0.10
N HIS A 39 5.60 5.82 -1.14
CA HIS A 39 5.52 6.90 -2.14
C HIS A 39 5.04 8.21 -1.54
N VAL A 40 3.98 8.18 -0.72
CA VAL A 40 3.44 9.38 -0.06
C VAL A 40 4.43 9.94 0.97
N ALA A 41 5.04 9.08 1.78
CA ALA A 41 5.97 9.49 2.84
C ALA A 41 7.24 10.18 2.33
N ARG A 42 7.63 9.96 1.08
CA ARG A 42 8.77 10.68 0.47
C ARG A 42 8.56 12.19 0.43
N ALA A 43 7.31 12.67 0.39
CA ALA A 43 7.01 14.10 0.40
C ALA A 43 7.43 14.77 1.72
N GLU A 44 7.42 14.03 2.83
CA GLU A 44 7.78 14.53 4.16
C GLU A 44 9.26 14.95 4.25
N GLY A 45 10.13 14.30 3.44
CA GLY A 45 11.54 14.68 3.37
C GLY A 45 11.77 16.11 2.87
N PHE A 46 10.84 16.69 2.09
CA PHE A 46 10.93 18.10 1.69
C PHE A 46 10.72 19.08 2.85
N TYR A 47 10.14 18.60 3.96
CA TYR A 47 9.89 19.38 5.17
C TYR A 47 10.89 19.05 6.29
N GLY A 48 11.92 18.26 6.01
CA GLY A 48 12.93 17.86 7.00
C GLY A 48 12.47 16.77 7.97
N GLU A 49 11.40 16.05 7.62
CA GLU A 49 10.83 14.98 8.43
C GLU A 49 11.41 13.60 8.07
N GLU A 50 11.35 12.66 9.02
CA GLU A 50 11.81 11.28 8.84
C GLU A 50 10.83 10.45 8.00
N THR A 51 11.13 10.27 6.71
CA THR A 51 10.25 9.61 5.75
C THR A 51 9.86 8.19 6.17
N GLN A 52 10.75 7.44 6.83
CA GLN A 52 10.45 6.07 7.28
C GLN A 52 9.39 6.05 8.39
N ALA A 53 9.41 7.02 9.30
CA ALA A 53 8.41 7.13 10.35
C ALA A 53 7.02 7.41 9.75
N TRP A 54 6.96 8.29 8.76
CA TRP A 54 5.74 8.62 8.04
C TRP A 54 5.23 7.47 7.17
N GLU A 55 6.11 6.72 6.50
CA GLU A 55 5.74 5.50 5.76
C GLU A 55 5.04 4.50 6.69
N GLN A 56 5.53 4.33 7.92
CA GLN A 56 4.90 3.43 8.87
C GLN A 56 3.53 3.94 9.33
N ARG A 57 3.39 5.26 9.56
CA ARG A 57 2.10 5.87 9.91
C ARG A 57 1.06 5.70 8.81
N PHE A 58 1.40 6.02 7.57
CA PHE A 58 0.49 5.89 6.43
C PHE A 58 0.07 4.44 6.19
N PHE A 59 1.02 3.51 6.24
CA PHE A 59 0.71 2.09 6.11
C PHE A 59 -0.23 1.60 7.19
N THR A 60 0.00 1.95 8.46
CA THR A 60 -0.92 1.58 9.54
C THR A 60 -2.32 2.14 9.29
N LEU A 61 -2.45 3.42 8.92
CA LEU A 61 -3.75 4.03 8.61
C LEU A 61 -4.48 3.32 7.47
N MET A 62 -3.78 3.01 6.38
CA MET A 62 -4.35 2.34 5.21
C MET A 62 -4.73 0.88 5.50
N THR A 63 -3.88 0.15 6.23
CA THR A 63 -4.10 -1.27 6.53
C THR A 63 -5.18 -1.49 7.60
N GLU A 64 -5.40 -0.51 8.47
CA GLU A 64 -6.51 -0.49 9.43
C GLU A 64 -7.81 0.07 8.85
N LEU A 65 -7.81 0.52 7.59
CA LEU A 65 -8.97 1.12 6.91
C LEU A 65 -9.53 2.34 7.67
N LYS A 66 -8.65 3.15 8.27
CA LYS A 66 -9.00 4.37 9.03
C LYS A 66 -8.94 5.64 8.18
N PHE A 67 -8.87 5.49 6.86
CA PHE A 67 -8.81 6.54 5.86
C PHE A 67 -9.59 6.11 4.61
#